data_AF-A0A1H9F818-F1
#
_entry.id   AF-A0A1H9F818-F1
#
_cell.length_a   1.000
_cell.length_b   1.000
_cell.length_c   1.000
_cell.angle_alpha   90.00
_cell.angle_beta   90.00
_cell.angle_gamma   90.00
#
_symmetry.space_group_name_H-M   'P 1'
#
loop_
_entity.id
_entity.type
_entity.pdbx_description
1 polymer ?
#
loop_
_entity_poly.entity_id
_entity_poly.type
_entity_poly.pdbx_seq_one_letter_code
_entity_poly.pdbx_strand_id
1 'polypeptide(L)'
;MTFDNVVRGYDYIEVKPVYHIGFLDFTLFEYHPEFFAKYHISNEKDGYQYTDKFHLYVIELNHTEMATEEDKKHKIDTWAKLFKATTWEEIKMITSANPSMNSTAEEIFAANSDFMIAEQCRVREDNIIHERRMKEALAEKENIIAEQAEEISIKDDKIAEQAKELKEQAELIAILQKQLEEKGIKD
;
A
#
# COMPACT_ATOMS: atom_id res chain seq x y z
N MET A 1 -22.91 -8.05 28.34
CA MET A 1 -22.26 -8.24 29.65
C MET A 1 -21.46 -6.98 29.91
N THR A 2 -21.87 -6.13 30.83
CA THR A 2 -21.19 -4.85 31.11
C THR A 2 -19.92 -5.15 31.89
N PHE A 3 -18.76 -4.72 31.39
CA PHE A 3 -17.44 -4.92 32.00
C PHE A 3 -17.19 -3.98 33.20
N ASP A 4 -18.25 -3.51 33.84
CA ASP A 4 -18.15 -2.57 34.96
C ASP A 4 -17.79 -3.33 36.22
N ASN A 5 -16.55 -3.15 36.68
CA ASN A 5 -16.05 -3.72 37.92
C ASN A 5 -16.60 -3.00 39.17
N VAL A 6 -17.40 -1.95 39.00
CA VAL A 6 -17.89 -1.10 40.09
C VAL A 6 -19.35 -0.73 39.84
N VAL A 7 -20.23 -1.12 40.77
CA VAL A 7 -21.62 -0.71 40.77
C VAL A 7 -21.77 0.59 41.56
N ARG A 8 -22.63 1.49 41.09
CA ARG A 8 -22.91 2.76 41.76
C ARG A 8 -23.26 2.53 43.23
N GLY A 9 -22.48 3.11 44.15
CA GLY A 9 -22.65 3.00 45.61
C GLY A 9 -21.67 2.06 46.32
N TYR A 10 -20.83 1.32 45.60
CA TYR A 10 -19.75 0.51 46.17
C TYR A 10 -18.49 1.34 46.43
N ASP A 11 -17.68 0.92 47.40
CA ASP A 11 -16.42 1.57 47.75
C ASP A 11 -15.37 1.39 46.65
N TYR A 12 -14.70 2.47 46.27
CA TYR A 12 -13.61 2.45 45.31
C TYR A 12 -12.40 1.64 45.80
N ILE A 13 -12.32 1.28 47.08
CA ILE A 13 -11.32 0.35 47.62
C ILE A 13 -11.48 -1.04 47.01
N GLU A 14 -12.69 -1.50 46.70
CA GLU A 14 -12.96 -2.85 46.18
C GLU A 14 -12.72 -3.00 44.67
N VAL A 15 -12.34 -1.91 43.98
CA VAL A 15 -12.09 -1.93 42.53
C VAL A 15 -10.94 -2.86 42.19
N LYS A 16 -11.23 -3.83 41.31
CA LYS A 16 -10.22 -4.72 40.75
C LYS A 16 -9.26 -3.95 39.85
N PRO A 17 -7.96 -4.30 39.84
CA PRO A 17 -7.02 -3.71 38.90
C PRO A 17 -7.45 -3.88 37.45
N VAL A 18 -7.26 -2.83 36.66
CA VAL A 18 -7.48 -2.78 35.22
C VAL A 18 -6.15 -2.88 34.51
N TYR A 19 -6.07 -3.80 33.55
CA TYR A 19 -4.92 -4.01 32.70
C TYR A 19 -5.27 -3.59 31.29
N HIS A 20 -4.62 -2.53 30.81
CA HIS A 20 -4.63 -2.18 29.39
C HIS A 20 -3.46 -2.88 28.72
N ILE A 21 -3.71 -3.67 27.67
CA ILE A 21 -2.68 -4.37 26.91
C ILE A 21 -2.73 -3.85 25.48
N GLY A 22 -1.68 -3.17 25.05
CA GLY A 22 -1.52 -2.67 23.68
C GLY A 22 -0.46 -3.46 22.92
N PHE A 23 -0.74 -3.76 21.66
CA PHE A 23 0.24 -4.30 20.72
C PHE A 23 0.60 -3.21 19.70
N LEU A 24 1.89 -2.91 19.55
CA LEU A 24 2.38 -1.85 18.65
C LEU A 24 3.23 -2.44 17.53
N ASP A 25 2.96 -2.04 16.30
CA ASP A 25 3.74 -2.37 15.11
C ASP A 25 4.79 -1.30 14.76
N PHE A 26 5.03 -0.35 15.66
CA PHE A 26 6.05 0.68 15.58
C PHE A 26 6.79 0.82 16.92
N THR A 27 7.98 1.42 16.88
CA THR A 27 8.80 1.63 18.07
C THR A 27 8.38 2.86 18.83
N LEU A 28 7.96 2.67 20.09
CA LEU A 28 7.45 3.74 20.93
C LEU A 28 8.58 4.64 21.45
N PHE A 29 9.72 4.04 21.84
CA PHE A 29 10.88 4.74 22.39
C PHE A 29 12.18 4.25 21.74
N GLU A 30 12.67 4.97 20.72
CA GLU A 30 13.87 4.57 19.96
C GLU A 30 15.12 4.36 20.82
N TYR A 31 15.28 5.14 21.88
CA TYR A 31 16.45 5.07 22.77
C TYR A 31 16.31 4.04 23.91
N HIS A 32 15.11 3.51 24.11
CA HIS A 32 14.80 2.52 25.15
C HIS A 32 13.81 1.47 24.61
N PRO A 33 14.21 0.70 23.57
CA PRO A 33 13.35 -0.33 23.01
C PRO A 33 13.15 -1.46 24.03
N GLU A 34 11.92 -1.94 24.15
CA GLU A 34 11.56 -3.04 25.03
C GLU A 34 10.47 -3.89 24.38
N PHE A 35 10.63 -5.22 24.42
CA PHE A 35 9.63 -6.13 23.86
C PHE A 35 8.30 -6.06 24.64
N PHE A 36 8.37 -6.11 25.97
CA PHE A 36 7.20 -6.13 26.84
C PHE A 36 7.35 -5.14 28.01
N ALA A 37 6.90 -3.91 27.79
CA ALA A 37 7.00 -2.84 28.75
C ALA A 37 5.78 -2.80 29.70
N LYS A 38 6.04 -2.53 30.98
CA LYS A 38 5.01 -2.43 32.04
C LYS A 38 5.06 -1.05 32.68
N TYR A 39 3.99 -0.28 32.51
CA TYR A 39 3.86 1.07 33.03
C TYR A 39 2.83 1.14 34.16
N HIS A 40 3.11 2.01 35.13
CA HIS A 40 2.22 2.37 36.23
C HIS A 40 2.19 3.90 36.36
N ILE A 41 1.18 4.43 37.07
CA ILE A 41 1.05 5.86 37.32
C ILE A 41 1.72 6.18 38.66
N SER A 42 2.64 7.14 38.64
CA SER A 42 3.36 7.64 39.81
C SER A 42 3.33 9.17 39.87
N ASN A 43 3.57 9.71 41.05
CA ASN A 43 3.70 11.15 41.27
C ASN A 43 4.98 11.67 40.61
N GLU A 44 4.87 12.76 39.87
CA GLU A 44 5.99 13.36 39.13
C GLU A 44 7.13 13.85 40.04
N LYS A 45 6.83 14.30 41.26
CA LYS A 45 7.81 14.95 42.15
C LYS A 45 8.67 13.96 42.93
N ASP A 46 8.03 12.93 43.49
CA ASP A 46 8.68 11.99 44.41
C ASP A 46 8.65 10.53 43.92
N GLY A 47 8.02 10.28 42.76
CA GLY A 47 7.88 8.94 42.19
C GLY A 47 6.93 8.02 42.97
N TYR A 48 6.23 8.52 44.00
CA TYR A 48 5.35 7.70 44.79
C TYR A 48 4.21 7.15 43.93
N GLN A 49 3.98 5.83 44.00
CA GLN A 49 2.98 5.18 43.19
C GLN A 49 1.58 5.73 43.50
N TYR A 50 0.91 6.24 42.47
CA TYR A 50 -0.42 6.83 42.62
C TYR A 50 -1.48 5.74 42.81
N THR A 51 -1.40 4.67 42.00
CA THR A 51 -2.33 3.55 42.08
C THR A 51 -1.69 2.26 41.62
N ASP A 52 -2.08 1.15 42.24
CA ASP A 52 -1.83 -0.23 41.81
C ASP A 52 -3.04 -0.83 41.08
N LYS A 53 -4.06 -0.01 40.78
CA LYS A 53 -5.29 -0.45 40.13
C LYS A 53 -5.32 -0.21 38.64
N PHE A 54 -4.30 0.45 38.09
CA PHE A 54 -4.20 0.68 36.65
C PHE A 54 -2.81 0.32 36.17
N HIS A 55 -2.74 -0.63 35.24
CA HIS A 55 -1.53 -1.09 34.60
C HIS A 55 -1.65 -0.94 33.10
N LEU A 56 -0.62 -0.37 32.48
CA LEU A 56 -0.48 -0.28 31.04
C LEU A 56 0.66 -1.19 30.60
N TYR A 57 0.31 -2.21 29.85
CA TYR A 57 1.24 -3.17 29.27
C TYR A 57 1.33 -2.94 27.77
N VAL A 58 2.55 -2.83 27.26
CA VAL A 58 2.81 -2.56 25.84
C VAL A 58 3.71 -3.65 25.30
N ILE A 59 3.24 -4.34 24.26
CA ILE A 59 3.97 -5.39 23.55
C ILE A 59 4.39 -4.81 22.20
N GLU A 60 5.70 -4.73 21.96
CA GLU A 60 6.24 -4.19 20.72
C GLU A 60 6.55 -5.31 19.72
N LEU A 61 5.83 -5.33 18.60
CA LEU A 61 5.89 -6.38 17.58
C LEU A 61 7.18 -6.31 16.75
N ASN A 62 7.87 -5.17 16.71
CA ASN A 62 9.12 -5.02 15.97
C ASN A 62 10.34 -5.56 16.74
N HIS A 63 10.24 -5.64 18.07
CA HIS A 63 11.35 -6.06 18.94
C HIS A 63 11.14 -7.43 19.58
N THR A 64 10.50 -8.36 18.86
CA THR A 64 10.25 -9.74 19.34
C THR A 64 11.52 -10.51 19.74
N GLU A 65 12.67 -10.15 19.16
CA GLU A 65 13.99 -10.68 19.50
C GLU A 65 14.44 -10.31 20.91
N MET A 66 13.90 -9.23 21.48
CA MET A 66 14.21 -8.75 22.83
C MET A 66 13.36 -9.43 23.91
N ALA A 67 12.52 -10.41 23.55
CA ALA A 67 11.70 -11.14 24.51
C ALA A 67 12.57 -11.85 25.57
N THR A 68 12.28 -11.56 26.82
CA THR A 68 12.97 -12.17 27.97
C THR A 68 12.53 -13.63 28.15
N GLU A 69 13.27 -14.37 28.99
CA GLU A 69 12.88 -15.75 29.33
C GLU A 69 11.55 -15.80 30.10
N GLU A 70 11.21 -14.75 30.86
CA GLU A 70 9.91 -14.63 31.52
C GLU A 70 8.80 -14.46 30.47
N ASP A 71 9.00 -13.61 29.46
CA ASP A 71 8.02 -13.38 28.39
C ASP A 71 7.74 -14.67 27.61
N LYS A 72 8.79 -15.44 27.30
CA LYS A 72 8.69 -16.74 26.62
C LYS A 72 8.02 -17.81 27.48
N LYS A 73 8.27 -17.78 28.80
CA LYS A 73 7.59 -18.66 29.76
C LYS A 73 6.09 -18.41 29.76
N HIS A 74 5.68 -17.14 29.71
CA HIS A 74 4.28 -16.73 29.63
C HIS A 74 3.70 -16.69 28.21
N LYS A 75 4.48 -17.10 27.19
CA LYS A 75 4.08 -17.17 25.78
C LYS A 75 3.70 -15.83 25.17
N ILE A 76 4.18 -14.72 25.72
CA ILE A 76 3.94 -13.37 25.20
C ILE A 76 4.58 -13.23 23.81
N ASP A 77 5.76 -13.83 23.62
CA ASP A 77 6.43 -13.93 22.32
C ASP A 77 5.58 -14.68 21.28
N THR A 78 4.83 -15.68 21.74
CA THR A 78 3.96 -16.50 20.89
C THR A 78 2.73 -15.69 20.48
N TRP A 79 2.17 -14.88 21.40
CA TRP A 79 1.11 -13.93 21.07
C TRP A 79 1.56 -12.87 20.08
N ALA A 80 2.76 -12.31 20.25
CA ALA A 80 3.32 -11.36 19.28
C ALA A 80 3.48 -11.99 17.89
N LYS A 81 3.95 -13.24 17.80
CA LYS A 81 4.01 -13.99 16.53
C LYS A 81 2.62 -14.18 15.90
N LEU A 82 1.61 -14.49 16.72
CA LEU A 82 0.22 -14.64 16.24
C LEU A 82 -0.28 -13.34 15.60
N PHE A 83 -0.08 -12.19 16.24
CA PHE A 83 -0.48 -10.89 15.70
C PHE A 83 0.31 -10.46 14.45
N LYS A 84 1.53 -10.97 14.25
CA LYS A 84 2.34 -10.72 13.05
C LYS A 84 2.08 -11.69 11.90
N ALA A 85 1.38 -12.79 12.15
CA ALA A 85 1.14 -13.80 11.12
C ALA A 85 0.27 -13.22 10.00
N THR A 86 0.64 -13.52 8.75
CA THR A 86 -0.05 -12.98 7.57
C THR A 86 -0.89 -14.03 6.85
N THR A 87 -0.65 -15.31 7.16
CA THR A 87 -1.34 -16.44 6.53
C THR A 87 -2.07 -17.30 7.55
N TRP A 88 -3.10 -18.01 7.08
CA TRP A 88 -3.87 -18.92 7.92
C TRP A 88 -3.07 -20.15 8.35
N GLU A 89 -2.16 -20.61 7.50
CA GLU A 89 -1.25 -21.70 7.80
C GLU A 89 -0.31 -21.33 8.95
N GLU A 90 0.24 -20.11 8.95
CA GLU A 90 1.07 -19.59 10.06
C GLU A 90 0.27 -19.48 11.35
N ILE A 91 -0.93 -18.89 11.28
CA ILE A 91 -1.83 -18.77 12.44
C ILE A 91 -2.09 -20.15 13.06
N LYS A 92 -2.51 -21.14 12.26
CA LYS A 92 -2.77 -22.51 12.73
C LYS A 92 -1.53 -23.18 13.30
N MET A 93 -0.37 -22.95 12.71
CA MET A 93 0.89 -23.50 13.20
C MET A 93 1.22 -22.94 14.58
N ILE A 94 1.09 -21.63 14.77
CA ILE A 94 1.36 -20.92 16.03
C ILE A 94 0.37 -21.34 17.13
N THR A 95 -0.91 -21.49 16.78
CA THR A 95 -1.97 -21.75 17.77
C THR A 95 -2.13 -23.22 18.13
N SER A 96 -1.59 -24.14 17.31
CA SER A 96 -1.74 -25.60 17.48
C SER A 96 -1.38 -26.12 18.88
N ALA A 97 -0.43 -25.48 19.56
CA ALA A 97 0.05 -25.88 20.88
C ALA A 97 -0.66 -25.16 22.05
N ASN A 98 -1.55 -24.19 21.78
CA ASN A 98 -2.23 -23.41 22.81
C ASN A 98 -3.76 -23.32 22.55
N PRO A 99 -4.58 -24.05 23.32
CA PRO A 99 -6.03 -24.09 23.13
C PRO A 99 -6.71 -22.71 23.16
N SER A 100 -6.27 -21.81 24.05
CA SER A 100 -6.83 -20.46 24.14
C SER A 100 -6.49 -19.60 22.93
N MET A 101 -5.27 -19.71 22.41
CA MET A 101 -4.86 -19.02 21.18
C MET A 101 -5.60 -19.61 19.98
N ASN A 102 -5.82 -20.93 19.94
CA ASN A 102 -6.56 -21.57 18.86
C ASN A 102 -8.02 -21.10 18.82
N SER A 103 -8.70 -21.06 19.96
CA SER A 103 -10.06 -20.53 20.06
C SER A 103 -10.13 -19.07 19.57
N THR A 104 -9.17 -18.25 19.97
CA THR A 104 -9.12 -16.84 19.56
C THR A 104 -8.88 -16.71 18.06
N ALA A 105 -7.99 -17.52 17.49
CA ALA A 105 -7.71 -17.52 16.06
C ALA A 105 -8.90 -18.00 15.22
N GLU A 106 -9.66 -18.97 15.71
CA GLU A 106 -10.91 -19.43 15.08
C GLU A 106 -11.99 -18.35 15.12
N GLU A 107 -12.12 -17.61 16.23
CA GLU A 107 -13.03 -16.47 16.32
C GLU A 107 -12.61 -15.31 15.39
N ILE A 108 -11.32 -14.99 15.34
CA ILE A 108 -10.76 -14.01 14.39
C ILE A 108 -11.01 -14.47 12.95
N PHE A 109 -10.87 -15.76 12.65
CA PHE A 109 -11.18 -16.32 11.34
C PHE A 109 -12.66 -16.15 10.99
N ALA A 110 -13.56 -16.55 11.90
CA ALA A 110 -15.00 -16.43 11.71
C ALA A 110 -15.46 -14.98 11.57
N ALA A 111 -14.83 -14.04 12.29
CA ALA A 111 -15.12 -12.62 12.18
C ALA A 111 -14.57 -12.01 10.87
N ASN A 112 -13.39 -12.46 10.41
CA ASN A 112 -12.75 -11.94 9.20
C ASN A 112 -13.20 -12.62 7.90
N SER A 113 -13.85 -13.78 7.95
CA SER A 113 -14.33 -14.46 6.73
C SER A 113 -15.26 -13.57 5.90
N ASP A 114 -16.06 -12.73 6.54
CA ASP A 114 -16.92 -11.77 5.85
C ASP A 114 -16.12 -10.58 5.29
N PHE A 115 -15.09 -10.11 6.01
CA PHE A 115 -14.19 -9.05 5.55
C PHE A 115 -13.32 -9.49 4.36
N MET A 116 -12.78 -10.70 4.38
CA MET A 116 -11.93 -11.24 3.31
C MET A 116 -12.70 -11.40 2.00
N ILE A 117 -13.98 -11.79 2.05
CA ILE A 117 -14.85 -11.83 0.87
C ILE A 117 -15.10 -10.42 0.34
N ALA A 118 -15.39 -9.46 1.21
CA ALA A 118 -15.59 -8.07 0.82
C ALA A 118 -14.33 -7.46 0.16
N GLU A 119 -13.15 -7.76 0.71
CA GLU A 119 -11.87 -7.31 0.17
C GLU A 119 -11.58 -7.93 -1.20
N GLN A 120 -11.83 -9.22 -1.37
CA GLN A 120 -11.71 -9.88 -2.68
C GLN A 120 -12.65 -9.28 -3.72
N CYS A 121 -13.88 -8.92 -3.33
CA CYS A 121 -14.81 -8.21 -4.19
C CYS A 121 -14.27 -6.83 -4.60
N ARG A 122 -13.70 -6.07 -3.65
CA ARG A 122 -13.10 -4.76 -3.91
C ARG A 122 -11.93 -4.86 -4.89
N VAL A 123 -10.98 -5.75 -4.64
CA VAL A 123 -9.82 -5.98 -5.51
C VAL A 123 -10.26 -6.38 -6.93
N ARG A 124 -11.29 -7.23 -7.03
CA ARG A 124 -11.85 -7.62 -8.33
C ARG A 124 -12.47 -6.44 -9.07
N GLU A 125 -13.20 -5.58 -8.36
CA GLU A 125 -13.80 -4.37 -8.94
C GLU A 125 -12.74 -3.36 -9.41
N ASP A 126 -11.70 -3.15 -8.60
CA ASP A 126 -10.56 -2.29 -8.95
C ASP A 126 -9.83 -2.80 -10.21
N ASN A 127 -9.61 -4.11 -10.33
CA ASN A 127 -9.00 -4.71 -11.51
C ASN A 127 -9.86 -4.52 -12.77
N ILE A 128 -11.19 -4.70 -12.66
CA ILE A 128 -12.12 -4.46 -13.77
C ILE A 128 -12.08 -2.99 -14.22
N ILE A 129 -12.06 -2.06 -13.26
CA ILE A 129 -11.97 -0.62 -13.55
C ILE A 129 -10.63 -0.30 -14.22
N HIS A 130 -9.53 -0.88 -13.73
CA HIS A 130 -8.20 -0.69 -14.30
C HIS A 130 -8.12 -1.21 -15.74
N GLU A 131 -8.60 -2.42 -16.00
CA GLU A 131 -8.65 -2.99 -17.36
C GLU A 131 -9.50 -2.15 -18.31
N ARG A 132 -10.64 -1.64 -17.84
CA ARG A 132 -11.49 -0.74 -18.64
C ARG A 132 -10.75 0.54 -19.02
N ARG A 133 -10.10 1.20 -18.05
CA ARG A 133 -9.31 2.41 -18.29
C ARG A 133 -8.15 2.15 -19.26
N MET A 134 -7.49 1.02 -19.13
CA MET A 134 -6.41 0.62 -20.04
C MET A 134 -6.93 0.42 -21.46
N LYS A 135 -8.10 -0.22 -21.64
CA LYS A 135 -8.75 -0.36 -22.96
C LYS A 135 -9.15 0.98 -23.55
N GLU A 136 -9.74 1.87 -22.76
CA GLU A 136 -10.12 3.22 -23.19
C GLU A 136 -8.89 4.01 -23.65
N ALA A 137 -7.79 3.98 -22.88
CA ALA A 137 -6.54 4.63 -23.25
C ALA A 137 -5.90 4.03 -24.51
N LEU A 138 -6.06 2.72 -24.73
CA LEU A 138 -5.57 2.06 -25.95
C LEU A 138 -6.38 2.51 -27.17
N ALA A 139 -7.70 2.53 -27.07
CA ALA A 139 -8.59 2.97 -28.14
C ALA A 139 -8.35 4.44 -28.53
N GLU A 140 -8.09 5.31 -27.55
CA GLU A 140 -7.73 6.70 -27.83
C GLU A 140 -6.39 6.81 -28.57
N LYS A 141 -5.40 6.02 -28.20
CA LYS A 141 -4.13 5.95 -28.94
C LYS A 141 -4.30 5.41 -30.35
N GLU A 142 -5.15 4.40 -30.56
CA GLU A 142 -5.46 3.87 -31.88
C GLU A 142 -6.12 4.92 -32.78
N ASN A 143 -7.04 5.71 -32.24
CA ASN A 143 -7.65 6.82 -32.98
C ASN A 143 -6.61 7.88 -33.36
N ILE A 144 -5.74 8.28 -32.43
CA ILE A 144 -4.66 9.24 -32.70
C ILE A 144 -3.71 8.71 -33.78
N ILE A 145 -3.36 7.42 -33.74
CA ILE A 145 -2.52 6.79 -34.76
C ILE A 145 -3.22 6.82 -36.13
N ALA A 146 -4.53 6.55 -36.18
CA ALA A 146 -5.29 6.60 -37.42
C ALA A 146 -5.35 8.02 -38.00
N GLU A 147 -5.62 9.03 -37.18
CA GLU A 147 -5.59 10.44 -37.57
C GLU A 147 -4.21 10.86 -38.09
N GLN A 148 -3.14 10.46 -37.40
CA GLN A 148 -1.77 10.74 -37.84
C GLN A 148 -1.43 10.05 -39.16
N ALA A 149 -1.89 8.81 -39.37
CA ALA A 149 -1.68 8.08 -40.62
C ALA A 149 -2.37 8.78 -41.80
N GLU A 150 -3.60 9.27 -41.59
CA GLU A 150 -4.32 10.07 -42.60
C GLU A 150 -3.61 11.39 -42.89
N GLU A 151 -3.12 12.08 -41.85
CA GLU A 151 -2.36 13.32 -42.02
C GLU A 151 -1.03 13.10 -42.77
N ILE A 152 -0.35 11.98 -42.52
CA ILE A 152 0.87 11.58 -43.26
C ILE A 152 0.54 11.32 -44.73
N SER A 153 -0.54 10.58 -45.02
CA SER A 153 -0.97 10.31 -46.41
C SER A 153 -1.21 11.60 -47.18
N ILE A 154 -1.91 12.58 -46.58
CA ILE A 154 -2.17 13.89 -47.19
C ILE A 154 -0.86 14.65 -47.44
N LYS A 155 0.12 14.55 -46.53
CA LYS A 155 1.43 15.19 -46.69
C LYS A 155 2.25 14.53 -47.80
N ASP A 156 2.22 13.20 -47.91
CA ASP A 156 2.91 12.46 -48.96
C ASP A 156 2.37 12.81 -50.36
N ASP A 157 1.05 12.92 -50.51
CA ASP A 157 0.41 13.36 -51.76
C ASP A 157 0.87 14.77 -52.16
N LYS A 158 0.92 15.70 -51.20
CA LYS A 158 1.41 17.07 -51.43
C LYS A 158 2.88 17.12 -51.80
N ILE A 159 3.72 16.29 -51.17
CA ILE A 159 5.15 16.19 -51.51
C ILE A 159 5.33 15.66 -52.93
N ALA A 160 4.54 14.66 -53.33
CA ALA A 160 4.58 14.12 -54.69
C ALA A 160 4.20 15.17 -55.75
N GLU A 161 3.19 15.99 -55.48
CA GLU A 161 2.78 17.07 -56.36
C GLU A 161 3.85 18.16 -56.48
N GLN A 162 4.41 18.61 -55.35
CA GLN A 162 5.52 19.57 -55.33
C GLN A 162 6.77 19.04 -56.06
N ALA A 163 7.09 17.76 -55.93
CA ALA A 163 8.22 17.14 -56.63
C ALA A 163 8.04 17.16 -58.16
N LYS A 164 6.80 17.00 -58.64
CA LYS A 164 6.48 17.10 -60.05
C LYS A 164 6.66 18.53 -60.57
N GLU A 165 6.13 19.53 -59.84
CA GLU A 165 6.29 20.95 -60.18
C GLU A 165 7.77 21.37 -60.22
N LEU A 166 8.57 20.93 -59.24
CA LEU A 166 10.02 21.18 -59.20
C LEU A 166 10.74 20.59 -60.41
N LYS A 167 10.33 19.40 -60.87
CA LYS A 167 10.92 18.77 -62.05
C LYS A 167 10.59 19.55 -63.33
N GLU A 168 9.34 19.97 -63.49
CA GLU A 168 8.91 20.80 -64.62
C GLU A 168 9.65 22.16 -64.65
N GLN A 169 9.83 22.79 -63.48
CA GLN A 169 10.61 24.01 -63.36
C GLN A 169 12.10 23.78 -63.70
N ALA A 170 12.71 22.69 -63.24
CA ALA A 170 14.10 22.36 -63.55
C ALA A 170 14.33 22.13 -65.05
N GLU A 171 13.39 21.45 -65.72
CA GLU A 171 13.43 21.26 -67.18
C GLU A 171 13.33 22.60 -67.92
N LEU A 172 12.44 23.50 -67.47
CA LEU A 172 12.31 24.83 -68.05
C LEU A 172 13.59 25.67 -67.87
N ILE A 173 14.20 25.63 -66.68
CA ILE A 173 15.47 26.30 -66.39
C ILE A 173 16.58 25.77 -67.32
N ALA A 174 16.68 24.46 -67.52
CA ALA A 174 17.67 23.86 -68.41
C ALA A 174 17.50 24.31 -69.87
N ILE A 175 16.25 24.40 -70.34
CA ILE A 175 15.95 24.93 -71.69
C ILE A 175 16.38 26.41 -71.80
N LEU A 176 16.04 27.23 -70.80
CA LEU A 176 16.40 28.65 -70.78
C LEU A 176 17.93 28.86 -70.71
N GLN A 177 18.65 28.06 -69.92
CA GLN A 177 20.11 28.08 -69.86
C GLN A 177 20.75 27.74 -71.21
N LYS A 178 20.25 26.71 -71.89
CA LYS A 178 20.75 26.32 -73.22
C LYS A 178 20.52 27.42 -74.27
N GLN A 179 19.37 28.10 -74.22
CA GLN A 179 19.08 29.26 -75.09
C GLN A 179 19.98 30.47 -74.81
N LEU A 180 20.42 30.65 -73.57
CA LEU A 180 21.38 31.70 -73.19
C LEU A 180 22.80 31.37 -73.68
N GLU A 181 23.22 30.11 -73.62
CA GLU A 181 24.51 29.64 -74.16
C GLU A 181 24.58 29.77 -75.69
N GLU A 182 23.51 29.40 -76.41
CA GLU A 182 23.43 29.53 -77.88
C GLU A 182 23.44 31.01 -78.35
N LYS A 183 23.05 31.94 -77.49
CA LYS A 183 23.12 33.39 -77.75
C LYS A 183 24.47 34.03 -77.35
N GLY A 184 25.44 33.24 -76.88
CA GLY A 184 26.82 33.67 -76.68
C GLY A 184 27.04 34.62 -75.49
N ILE A 185 26.15 34.62 -74.49
CA ILE A 185 26.35 35.39 -73.27
C ILE A 185 26.92 34.44 -72.20
N LYS A 186 28.24 34.27 -72.21
CA LYS A 186 28.98 33.83 -71.03
C LYS A 186 29.43 35.08 -70.28
N ASP A 187 29.13 35.14 -68.99
CA ASP A 187 30.05 35.66 -67.99
C ASP A 187 30.25 34.55 -66.94
#